data_AF-A0A2E4YVJ9-F1
#
_entry.id   AF-A0A2E4YVJ9-F1
#
_cell.length_a   1.000
_cell.length_b   1.000
_cell.length_c   1.000
_cell.angle_alpha   90.00
_cell.angle_beta   90.00
_cell.angle_gamma   90.00
#
_symmetry.space_group_name_H-M   'P 1'
#
loop_
_entity.id
_entity.type
_entity.pdbx_description
1 polymer ?
#
loop_
_entity_poly.entity_id
_entity_poly.type
_entity_poly.pdbx_seq_one_letter_code
_entity_poly.pdbx_strand_id
1 'polypeptide(L)' 'MTSEVARLSILNALIPEVEKIAKAALDQRKMGLDVWKKSDGSIVTNVDLIVERAIRDVLSEIDPGGAIFGEE' A
#
# COMPACT_ATOMS: atom_id res chain seq x y z
N MET A 1 12.17 -20.94 14.94
CA MET A 1 11.10 -19.92 14.79
C MET A 1 10.33 -20.28 13.53
N THR A 2 9.05 -20.59 13.67
CA THR A 2 8.18 -20.97 12.55
C THR A 2 8.07 -19.83 11.56
N SER A 3 8.04 -20.13 10.25
CA SER A 3 8.05 -19.11 9.18
C SER A 3 6.91 -18.10 9.31
N GLU A 4 5.80 -18.48 9.96
CA GLU A 4 4.68 -17.59 10.27
C GLU A 4 5.06 -16.45 11.21
N VAL A 5 5.86 -16.69 12.25
CA VAL A 5 6.29 -15.64 13.18
C VAL A 5 7.18 -14.63 12.44
N ALA A 6 8.07 -15.11 11.57
CA ALA A 6 8.91 -14.25 10.74
C ALA A 6 8.08 -13.41 9.75
N ARG A 7 7.08 -14.01 9.08
CA ARG A 7 6.15 -13.32 8.19
C ARG A 7 5.30 -12.27 8.91
N LEU A 8 4.82 -12.58 10.13
CA LEU A 8 4.06 -11.62 10.94
C LEU A 8 4.93 -10.46 11.42
N SER A 9 6.16 -10.71 11.82
CA SER A 9 7.10 -9.65 12.20
C SER A 9 7.41 -8.71 11.03
N ILE A 10 7.55 -9.27 9.83
CA ILE A 10 7.72 -8.56 8.58
C ILE A 10 6.50 -7.68 8.26
N LEU A 11 5.29 -8.22 8.34
CA LEU A 11 4.05 -7.45 8.14
C LEU A 11 3.92 -6.31 9.17
N ASN A 12 4.23 -6.58 10.43
CA ASN A 12 4.21 -5.56 11.47
C ASN A 12 5.24 -4.44 11.25
N ALA A 13 6.38 -4.75 10.62
CA ALA A 13 7.38 -3.75 10.27
C ALA A 13 6.95 -2.87 9.08
N LEU A 14 6.03 -3.35 8.23
CA LEU A 14 5.52 -2.61 7.07
C LEU A 14 4.47 -1.57 7.43
N ILE A 15 3.64 -1.83 8.45
CA ILE A 15 2.53 -0.95 8.85
C ILE A 15 2.98 0.52 9.03
N PRO A 16 4.08 0.82 9.74
CA PRO A 16 4.51 2.22 9.93
C PRO A 16 4.96 2.92 8.63
N GLU A 17 5.61 2.21 7.71
CA GLU A 17 6.03 2.80 6.43
C GLU A 17 4.81 3.05 5.52
N VAL A 18 3.83 2.15 5.52
CA VAL A 18 2.55 2.35 4.82
C VAL A 18 1.80 3.56 5.37
N GLU A 19 1.69 3.67 6.69
CA GLU A 19 1.05 4.82 7.35
C GLU A 19 1.76 6.14 7.00
N LYS A 20 3.09 6.14 6.95
CA LYS A 20 3.89 7.30 6.57
C LYS A 20 3.66 7.71 5.13
N ILE A 21 3.55 6.76 4.20
CA ILE A 21 3.28 7.03 2.77
C ILE A 21 1.87 7.56 2.58
N ALA A 22 0.88 6.92 3.22
CA ALA A 22 -0.50 7.39 3.20
C ALA A 22 -0.63 8.79 3.80
N LYS A 23 0.08 9.07 4.90
CA LYS A 23 0.11 10.39 5.53
C LYS A 23 0.83 11.44 4.67
N ALA A 24 1.96 11.11 4.06
CA ALA A 24 2.65 12.00 3.14
C ALA A 24 1.78 12.34 1.93
N ALA A 25 1.04 11.36 1.39
CA ALA A 25 0.09 11.57 0.31
C ALA A 25 -1.13 12.40 0.76
N LEU A 26 -1.62 12.21 1.99
CA LEU A 26 -2.64 13.05 2.61
C LEU A 26 -2.16 14.49 2.79
N ASP A 27 -0.93 14.69 3.27
CA ASP A 27 -0.33 16.02 3.47
C ASP A 27 -0.07 16.72 2.12
N GLN A 28 0.26 15.94 1.08
CA GLN A 28 0.30 16.39 -0.32
C GLN A 28 -1.08 16.73 -0.89
N ARG A 29 -2.21 16.37 -0.26
CA ARG A 29 -3.57 16.82 -0.67
C ARG A 29 -3.75 18.33 -0.64
N LYS A 30 -2.80 19.09 -0.06
CA LYS A 30 -2.71 20.54 -0.29
C LYS A 30 -2.47 20.89 -1.78
N MET A 31 -2.17 19.91 -2.64
CA MET A 31 -1.91 20.06 -4.08
C MET A 31 -2.99 19.44 -5.00
N GLY A 32 -4.07 18.85 -4.45
CA GLY A 32 -5.19 18.30 -5.23
C GLY A 32 -5.29 16.77 -5.18
N LEU A 33 -6.52 16.26 -5.22
CA LEU A 33 -6.83 14.82 -5.34
C LEU A 33 -7.38 14.56 -6.72
N ASP A 34 -6.64 13.80 -7.52
CA ASP A 34 -7.22 13.22 -8.73
C ASP A 34 -8.09 12.04 -8.31
N VAL A 35 -9.34 12.08 -8.73
CA VAL A 35 -10.39 11.14 -8.33
C VAL A 35 -10.97 10.50 -9.58
N TRP A 36 -11.01 9.17 -9.59
CA TRP A 36 -11.64 8.39 -10.65
C TRP A 36 -12.77 7.54 -10.07
N LYS A 37 -13.82 7.34 -10.87
CA LYS A 37 -14.94 6.46 -10.53
C LYS A 37 -14.77 5.13 -11.26
N LYS A 38 -14.72 4.03 -10.53
CA LYS A 38 -14.65 2.68 -11.08
C LYS A 38 -16.00 2.27 -11.70
N SER A 39 -15.99 1.17 -12.47
CA SER A 39 -17.18 0.63 -13.14
C SER A 39 -18.27 0.16 -12.16
N ASP A 40 -17.88 -0.24 -10.95
CA ASP A 40 -18.80 -0.64 -9.88
C ASP A 40 -19.38 0.55 -9.10
N GLY A 41 -18.96 1.78 -9.43
CA GLY A 41 -19.40 3.01 -8.80
C GLY A 41 -18.58 3.45 -7.59
N SER A 42 -17.60 2.65 -7.15
CA SER A 42 -16.62 3.05 -6.13
C SER A 42 -15.67 4.13 -6.64
N ILE A 43 -14.98 4.78 -5.70
CA ILE A 43 -14.06 5.89 -5.98
C ILE A 43 -12.65 5.43 -5.66
N VAL A 44 -11.73 5.66 -6.59
CA VAL A 44 -10.28 5.51 -6.40
C VAL A 44 -9.61 6.87 -6.55
N THR A 45 -8.60 7.11 -5.73
CA THR A 45 -7.78 8.32 -5.78
C THR A 45 -6.35 7.99 -6.20
N ASN A 46 -5.60 9.01 -6.63
CA ASN A 46 -4.19 8.85 -6.96
C ASN A 46 -3.38 8.37 -5.75
N VAL A 47 -3.82 8.72 -4.54
CA VAL A 47 -3.24 8.26 -3.29
C VAL A 47 -3.38 6.76 -3.11
N ASP A 48 -4.54 6.17 -3.44
CA ASP A 48 -4.76 4.73 -3.31
C ASP A 48 -3.77 3.95 -4.19
N LEU A 49 -3.57 4.39 -5.43
CA LEU A 49 -2.59 3.81 -6.36
C LEU A 49 -1.14 3.93 -5.87
N ILE A 50 -0.76 5.09 -5.31
CA ILE A 50 0.60 5.33 -4.79
C ILE A 50 0.87 4.44 -3.58
N VAL A 51 -0.09 4.34 -2.66
CA VAL A 51 0.04 3.51 -1.45
C VAL A 51 0.14 2.04 -1.83
N GLU A 52 -0.73 1.55 -2.72
CA GLU A 52 -0.69 0.17 -3.17
C GLU A 52 0.65 -0.16 -3.84
N ARG A 53 1.14 0.72 -4.73
CA ARG A 53 2.46 0.54 -5.35
C ARG A 53 3.58 0.46 -4.33
N ALA A 54 3.60 1.35 -3.34
CA ALA A 54 4.64 1.32 -2.32
C ALA A 54 4.59 0.03 -1.49
N ILE A 55 3.40 -0.45 -1.11
CA ILE A 55 3.23 -1.73 -0.42
C ILE A 55 3.78 -2.87 -1.27
N ARG A 56 3.45 -2.89 -2.57
CA ARG A 56 3.93 -3.91 -3.51
C ARG A 56 5.47 -3.91 -3.61
N ASP A 57 6.08 -2.74 -3.71
CA ASP A 57 7.54 -2.59 -3.80
C ASP A 57 8.21 -3.18 -2.54
N VAL A 58 7.77 -2.81 -1.34
CA VAL A 58 8.41 -3.34 -0.11
C VAL A 58 8.13 -4.83 0.08
N LEU A 59 6.91 -5.31 -0.21
CA LEU A 59 6.61 -6.74 -0.15
C LEU A 59 7.45 -7.55 -1.15
N SER A 60 7.77 -7.00 -2.31
CA SER A 60 8.60 -7.68 -3.32
C SER A 60 10.06 -7.84 -2.90
N GLU A 61 10.59 -6.93 -2.08
CA GLU A 61 11.93 -7.05 -1.49
C GLU A 61 11.97 -8.12 -0.39
N ILE A 62 10.85 -8.28 0.31
CA ILE A 62 10.71 -9.14 1.49
C ILE A 62 10.38 -10.59 1.13
N ASP A 63 9.46 -10.80 0.19
CA ASP A 63 9.03 -12.12 -0.30
C ASP A 63 9.09 -12.15 -1.84
N PRO A 64 10.31 -12.26 -2.41
CA PRO A 64 10.48 -12.26 -3.85
C PRO A 64 9.77 -13.48 -4.48
N GLY A 65 8.78 -13.22 -5.33
CA GLY A 65 7.97 -14.26 -5.98
C GLY A 65 6.63 -14.56 -5.27
N GLY A 66 6.37 -13.92 -4.13
CA GLY A 66 5.04 -13.91 -3.51
C GLY A 66 4.02 -13.22 -4.39
N ALA A 67 2.83 -13.81 -4.53
CA ALA A 67 1.72 -13.16 -5.21
C ALA A 67 1.13 -12.07 -4.32
N ILE A 68 0.97 -10.86 -4.87
CA ILE A 68 0.41 -9.71 -4.16
C ILE A 68 -0.94 -9.37 -4.79
N PHE A 69 -2.01 -9.51 -4.01
CA PHE A 69 -3.36 -9.11 -4.37
C PHE A 69 -3.70 -7.83 -3.60
N GLY A 70 -3.91 -6.74 -4.33
CA GLY A 70 -4.46 -5.51 -3.80
C GLY A 70 -5.77 -5.15 -4.49
N GLU A 71 -6.40 -4.08 -4.03
CA GLU A 71 -7.69 -3.63 -4.55
C GLU A 71 -7.53 -2.85 -5.87
N GLU A 72 -6.42 -2.13 -6.02
CA GLU A 72 -6.11 -1.25 -7.16
C GLU A 72 -4.96 -1.73 -8.04
#